data_AF-A0AAV5W2D8-F1
#
_entry.id   AF-A0AAV5W2D8-F1
#
_cell.length_a   1.000
_cell.length_b   1.000
_cell.length_c   1.000
_cell.angle_alpha   90.00
_cell.angle_beta   90.00
_cell.angle_gamma   90.00
#
_symmetry.space_group_name_H-M   'P 1'
#
loop_
_entity.id
_entity.type
_entity.pdbx_description
1 polymer ?
#
loop_
_entity_poly.entity_id
_entity_poly.type
_entity_poly.pdbx_seq_one_letter_code
_entity_poly.pdbx_strand_id
1 'polypeptide(L)'
;QAIDRLTYDYDELFRGCLFGNDRCDQRHFTSNFDIKYGKCFSFNFNGTSVLSVSKTGSYQGLKLLVYSNLSDYFEVSETAGVRVVIHRQNTHPFASIRGHDAPIGMLTTFAMKSSISNRISYGPHRCNTYAPPGFPYDGLYTPEACQRICFQRHFRVECGCVDARFPKIDESDFFCSLDNIYQRACLTNVSVRITLDSGACDCPRACTESIFASTISKAPLTNSFSVFDRSNRTNHKDYVMLSFYYSTLSVDSLQEFPSYTFSNVISDLGGTTGFWLSMSLIGFYELILFLFKLSAAVLQYVRSYYVNREMSKIIDLNPSDTIREINNTEKTINPTRRDWDYRLGRYRSEMEKGLVEKRQKHFVNLARILGISPSRVHQLHSNKLFQ
;
A
#
# COMPACT_ATOMS: atom_id res chain seq x y z
N GLN A 1 36.44 -17.04 12.17
CA GLN A 1 37.62 -17.59 12.89
C GLN A 1 38.44 -16.53 13.62
N ALA A 2 39.00 -15.48 12.98
CA ALA A 2 39.72 -14.44 13.72
C ALA A 2 38.79 -13.52 14.53
N ILE A 3 37.64 -13.15 13.95
CA ILE A 3 36.62 -12.32 14.60
C ILE A 3 36.06 -13.00 15.86
N ASP A 4 35.75 -14.29 15.79
CA ASP A 4 35.19 -15.05 16.92
C ASP A 4 36.13 -15.13 18.13
N ARG A 5 37.43 -14.91 17.95
CA ARG A 5 38.43 -14.92 19.04
C ARG A 5 38.61 -13.56 19.72
N LEU A 6 38.15 -12.48 19.08
CA LEU A 6 38.30 -11.10 19.57
C LEU A 6 36.98 -10.55 20.16
N THR A 7 35.91 -11.33 20.09
CA THR A 7 34.58 -10.94 20.56
C THR A 7 34.16 -11.82 21.73
N TYR A 8 33.40 -11.25 22.67
CA TYR A 8 32.81 -11.99 23.77
C TYR A 8 31.95 -13.16 23.32
N ASP A 9 32.10 -14.31 23.98
CA ASP A 9 31.13 -15.40 23.86
C ASP A 9 29.99 -15.28 24.88
N TYR A 10 28.93 -16.06 24.68
CA TYR A 10 27.73 -16.01 25.53
C TYR A 10 28.05 -16.23 27.00
N ASP A 11 28.83 -17.27 27.32
CA ASP A 11 29.16 -17.64 28.71
C ASP A 11 30.11 -16.65 29.39
N GLU A 12 30.86 -15.87 28.61
CA GLU A 12 31.74 -14.81 29.11
C GLU A 12 30.93 -13.56 29.45
N LEU A 13 30.01 -13.17 28.56
CA LEU A 13 29.21 -11.96 28.68
C LEU A 13 28.08 -12.13 29.69
N PHE A 14 27.31 -13.23 29.64
CA PHE A 14 26.15 -13.44 30.49
C PHE A 14 26.47 -14.37 31.65
N ARG A 15 26.56 -13.81 32.87
CA ARG A 15 26.76 -14.59 34.11
C ARG A 15 25.46 -15.04 34.76
N GLY A 16 24.34 -14.41 34.40
CA GLY A 16 23.02 -14.77 34.91
C GLY A 16 21.92 -14.33 33.97
N CYS A 17 20.92 -15.19 33.80
CA CYS A 17 19.77 -14.95 32.93
C CYS A 17 18.51 -15.52 33.59
N LEU A 18 17.52 -14.67 33.82
CA LEU A 18 16.20 -15.04 34.33
C LEU A 18 15.11 -14.41 33.47
N PHE A 19 14.12 -15.20 33.08
CA PHE A 19 12.90 -14.71 32.45
C PHE A 19 11.71 -15.13 33.32
N GLY A 20 11.11 -14.18 34.02
CA GLY A 20 10.19 -14.49 35.12
C GLY A 20 10.91 -15.25 36.23
N ASN A 21 10.47 -16.48 36.50
CA ASN A 21 11.09 -17.38 37.47
C ASN A 21 12.01 -18.43 36.82
N ASP A 22 12.00 -18.53 35.48
CA ASP A 22 12.72 -19.57 34.76
C ASP A 22 14.13 -19.08 34.38
N ARG A 23 15.11 -19.97 34.44
CA ARG A 23 16.47 -19.70 33.97
C ARG A 23 16.51 -19.76 32.45
N CYS A 24 17.17 -18.79 31.82
CA CYS A 24 17.37 -18.79 30.38
C CYS A 24 18.79 -19.21 30.00
N ASP A 25 18.88 -20.07 28.99
CA ASP A 25 20.14 -20.54 28.42
C ASP A 25 20.45 -19.88 27.06
N GLN A 26 21.66 -20.12 26.55
CA GLN A 26 22.15 -19.65 25.25
C GLN A 26 21.20 -19.96 24.09
N ARG A 27 20.41 -21.05 24.16
CA ARG A 27 19.44 -21.46 23.12
C ARG A 27 18.34 -20.41 22.86
N HIS A 28 18.08 -19.53 23.82
CA HIS A 28 17.09 -18.46 23.68
C HIS A 28 17.67 -17.19 23.05
N PHE A 29 18.98 -17.18 22.77
CA PHE A 29 19.69 -16.08 22.17
C PHE A 29 20.11 -16.44 20.75
N THR A 30 20.11 -15.42 19.90
CA THR A 30 20.69 -15.47 18.55
C THR A 30 21.82 -14.47 18.51
N SER A 31 22.93 -14.82 17.86
CA SER A 31 24.08 -13.92 17.72
C SER A 31 24.08 -13.28 16.34
N ASN A 32 24.32 -11.97 16.29
CA ASN A 32 24.56 -11.23 15.07
C ASN A 32 25.83 -10.38 15.21
N PHE A 33 26.45 -10.05 14.09
CA PHE A 33 27.68 -9.26 14.10
C PHE A 33 27.37 -7.81 13.69
N ASP A 34 27.74 -6.86 14.54
CA ASP A 34 27.75 -5.43 14.23
C ASP A 34 29.20 -4.96 14.12
N ILE A 35 29.53 -4.25 13.05
CA ILE A 35 30.92 -3.83 12.80
C ILE A 35 31.46 -2.85 13.86
N LYS A 36 30.58 -2.09 14.52
CA LYS A 36 30.97 -1.11 15.54
C LYS A 36 31.08 -1.76 16.92
N TYR A 37 30.20 -2.70 17.24
CA TYR A 37 30.08 -3.28 18.60
C TYR A 37 30.54 -4.73 18.70
N GLY A 38 30.87 -5.38 17.58
CA GLY A 38 31.28 -6.78 17.54
C GLY A 38 30.09 -7.73 17.58
N LYS A 39 30.27 -8.86 18.28
CA LYS A 39 29.25 -9.91 18.42
C LYS A 39 28.16 -9.44 19.40
N CYS A 40 26.96 -9.26 18.89
CA CYS A 40 25.76 -8.88 19.62
C CYS A 40 24.88 -10.12 19.85
N PHE A 41 24.08 -10.08 20.93
CA PHE A 41 23.16 -11.17 21.30
C PHE A 41 21.73 -10.65 21.41
N SER A 42 20.80 -11.31 20.72
CA SER A 42 19.37 -10.97 20.72
C SER A 42 18.56 -12.08 21.38
N PHE A 43 17.94 -11.75 22.51
CA PHE A 43 17.00 -12.62 23.23
C PHE A 43 15.64 -12.65 22.52
N ASN A 44 15.02 -13.84 22.41
CA ASN A 44 13.67 -14.01 21.86
C ASN A 44 13.51 -13.44 20.43
N PHE A 45 14.55 -13.55 19.61
CA PHE A 45 14.59 -12.99 18.25
C PHE A 45 13.67 -13.72 17.27
N ASN A 46 13.60 -15.05 17.40
CA ASN A 46 12.94 -15.91 16.42
C ASN A 46 11.41 -15.88 16.62
N GLY A 47 10.66 -15.68 15.53
CA GLY A 47 9.20 -15.50 15.60
C GLY A 47 8.40 -16.79 15.79
N THR A 48 9.03 -17.96 15.69
CA THR A 48 8.36 -19.27 15.76
C THR A 48 8.16 -19.78 17.19
N SER A 49 9.07 -19.44 18.10
CA SER A 49 9.04 -19.83 19.52
C SER A 49 9.05 -18.59 20.39
N VAL A 50 7.91 -17.92 20.48
CA VAL A 50 7.78 -16.62 21.17
C VAL A 50 7.65 -16.84 22.67
N LEU A 51 8.60 -16.29 23.43
CA LEU A 51 8.48 -16.16 24.88
C LEU A 51 7.59 -14.95 25.21
N SER A 52 6.48 -15.19 25.92
CA SER A 52 5.51 -14.16 26.29
C SER A 52 5.38 -14.04 27.81
N VAL A 53 5.05 -12.84 28.29
CA VAL A 53 4.73 -12.58 29.70
C VAL A 53 3.23 -12.48 29.91
N SER A 54 2.73 -12.96 31.05
CA SER A 54 1.30 -12.94 31.41
C SER A 54 0.94 -11.94 32.50
N LYS A 55 1.95 -11.36 33.17
CA LYS A 55 1.80 -10.43 34.30
C LYS A 55 2.76 -9.25 34.13
N THR A 56 2.36 -8.09 34.63
CA THR A 56 3.24 -6.92 34.71
C THR A 56 4.20 -7.02 35.89
N GLY A 57 5.24 -6.17 35.86
CA GLY A 57 6.16 -5.97 36.98
C GLY A 57 7.54 -6.56 36.74
N SER A 58 8.51 -6.01 37.45
CA SER A 58 9.94 -6.30 37.26
C SER A 58 10.35 -7.74 37.53
N TYR A 59 9.56 -8.51 38.29
CA TYR A 59 9.82 -9.93 38.55
C TYR A 59 9.38 -10.85 37.42
N GLN A 60 8.48 -10.42 36.53
CA GLN A 60 7.92 -11.25 35.47
C GLN A 60 8.66 -11.06 34.13
N GLY A 61 9.59 -10.11 34.09
CA GLY A 61 10.35 -9.76 32.90
C GLY A 61 11.68 -10.50 32.76
N LEU A 62 12.53 -9.98 31.87
CA LEU A 62 13.89 -10.48 31.65
C LEU A 62 14.87 -9.76 32.57
N LYS A 63 15.65 -10.51 33.35
CA LYS A 63 16.76 -10.01 34.14
C LYS A 63 18.05 -10.65 33.64
N LEU A 64 19.03 -9.81 33.31
CA LEU A 64 20.34 -10.24 32.85
C LEU A 64 21.39 -9.68 33.79
N LEU A 65 22.34 -10.54 34.13
CA LEU A 65 23.61 -10.14 34.70
C LEU A 65 24.67 -10.25 33.61
N VAL A 66 25.19 -9.09 33.22
CA VAL A 66 26.23 -8.99 32.20
C VAL A 66 27.55 -8.66 32.88
N TYR A 67 28.59 -9.37 32.49
CA TYR A 67 29.96 -9.13 32.92
C TYR A 67 30.72 -8.39 31.82
N SER A 68 31.36 -7.30 32.18
CA SER A 68 32.10 -6.42 31.28
C SER A 68 33.35 -5.95 31.99
N ASN A 69 34.47 -6.62 31.73
CA ASN A 69 35.75 -6.30 32.34
C ASN A 69 36.34 -5.03 31.70
N LEU A 70 36.56 -3.99 32.51
CA LEU A 70 37.21 -2.75 32.06
C LEU A 70 38.59 -2.95 31.46
N SER A 71 39.29 -4.02 31.84
CA SER A 71 40.64 -4.33 31.33
C SER A 71 40.65 -4.78 29.87
N ASP A 72 39.50 -5.22 29.34
CA ASP A 72 39.37 -5.69 27.95
C ASP A 72 39.08 -4.53 26.97
N TYR A 73 38.78 -3.34 27.50
CA TYR A 73 38.43 -2.18 26.68
C TYR A 73 39.67 -1.58 26.04
N PHE A 74 39.51 -1.10 24.80
CA PHE A 74 40.54 -0.28 24.19
C PHE A 74 40.62 1.07 24.90
N GLU A 75 41.83 1.62 25.03
CA GLU A 75 42.07 2.92 25.68
C GLU A 75 41.31 4.08 25.03
N VAL A 76 40.95 3.94 23.74
CA VAL A 76 40.16 4.91 22.98
C VAL A 76 38.65 4.83 23.23
N SER A 77 38.18 3.88 24.05
CA SER A 77 36.74 3.68 24.29
C SER A 77 36.17 4.80 25.18
N GLU A 78 35.22 5.56 24.66
CA GLU A 78 34.64 6.71 25.37
C GLU A 78 33.76 6.32 26.58
N THR A 79 33.12 5.16 26.54
CA THR A 79 32.18 4.71 27.57
C THR A 79 32.35 3.23 27.88
N ALA A 80 32.09 2.86 29.13
CA ALA A 80 32.13 1.47 29.59
C ALA A 80 30.73 1.01 30.02
N GLY A 81 30.33 -0.17 29.54
CA GLY A 81 29.00 -0.72 29.76
C GLY A 81 28.50 -1.47 28.54
N VAL A 82 27.20 -1.66 28.48
CA VAL A 82 26.55 -2.39 27.39
C VAL A 82 25.48 -1.54 26.73
N ARG A 83 25.37 -1.69 25.41
CA ARG A 83 24.37 -1.01 24.61
C ARG A 83 23.23 -1.96 24.30
N VAL A 84 22.01 -1.54 24.60
CA VAL A 84 20.81 -2.37 24.53
C VAL A 84 19.83 -1.80 23.52
N VAL A 85 19.27 -2.67 22.67
CA VAL A 85 18.21 -2.30 21.73
C VAL A 85 16.97 -3.12 22.01
N ILE A 86 15.82 -2.46 22.14
CA ILE A 86 14.51 -3.10 22.23
C ILE A 86 13.87 -2.99 20.84
N HIS A 87 13.59 -4.12 20.21
CA HIS A 87 13.06 -4.15 18.85
C HIS A 87 12.08 -5.32 18.65
N ARG A 88 11.34 -5.27 17.53
CA ARG A 88 10.42 -6.35 17.13
C ARG A 88 11.21 -7.61 16.76
N GLN A 89 10.62 -8.77 17.03
CA GLN A 89 11.16 -10.05 16.57
C GLN A 89 11.38 -10.06 15.06
N ASN A 90 12.36 -10.84 14.61
CA ASN A 90 12.71 -10.96 13.19
C ASN A 90 12.98 -9.60 12.51
N THR A 91 13.58 -8.63 13.21
CA THR A 91 14.06 -7.37 12.61
C THR A 91 15.49 -7.11 13.02
N HIS A 92 16.30 -6.53 12.14
CA HIS A 92 17.69 -6.23 12.43
C HIS A 92 17.81 -5.14 13.54
N PRO A 93 18.57 -5.37 14.61
CA PRO A 93 18.77 -4.39 15.68
C PRO A 93 19.83 -3.37 15.29
N PHE A 94 19.39 -2.16 14.93
CA PHE A 94 20.29 -1.04 14.63
C PHE A 94 20.84 -0.40 15.90
N ALA A 95 21.79 -1.06 16.57
CA ALA A 95 22.38 -0.62 17.84
C ALA A 95 22.96 0.80 17.79
N SER A 96 23.57 1.18 16.67
CA SER A 96 24.15 2.53 16.51
C SER A 96 23.11 3.66 16.57
N ILE A 97 21.85 3.40 16.21
CA ILE A 97 20.79 4.42 16.11
C ILE A 97 19.80 4.30 17.26
N ARG A 98 19.34 3.08 17.57
CA ARG A 98 18.24 2.82 18.52
C ARG A 98 18.71 2.29 19.89
N GLY A 99 20.03 2.20 20.09
CA GLY A 99 20.60 1.64 21.33
C GLY A 99 20.59 2.61 22.51
N HIS A 100 20.34 2.08 23.71
CA HIS A 100 20.46 2.76 24.99
C HIS A 100 21.66 2.23 25.78
N ASP A 101 22.42 3.13 26.39
CA ASP A 101 23.64 2.77 27.12
C ASP A 101 23.33 2.47 28.61
N ALA A 102 23.72 1.27 29.04
CA ALA A 102 23.64 0.79 30.40
C ALA A 102 25.05 0.70 31.02
N PRO A 103 25.36 1.56 32.01
CA PRO A 103 26.70 1.65 32.56
C PRO A 103 27.01 0.48 33.50
N ILE A 104 28.30 0.18 33.62
CA ILE A 104 28.84 -0.74 34.63
C ILE A 104 28.58 -0.25 36.06
N GLY A 105 28.50 -1.18 37.01
CA GLY A 105 28.21 -0.92 38.42
C GLY A 105 26.78 -0.48 38.72
N MET A 106 25.86 -0.55 37.74
CA MET A 106 24.47 -0.15 37.91
C MET A 106 23.47 -1.21 37.47
N LEU A 107 22.32 -1.22 38.14
CA LEU A 107 21.08 -1.82 37.67
C LEU A 107 20.37 -0.82 36.77
N THR A 108 20.30 -1.12 35.47
CA THR A 108 19.50 -0.37 34.51
C THR A 108 18.20 -1.11 34.25
N THR A 109 17.09 -0.44 34.50
CA THR A 109 15.75 -0.99 34.40
C THR A 109 15.00 -0.31 33.26
N PHE A 110 14.43 -1.11 32.37
CA PHE A 110 13.66 -0.71 31.20
C PHE A 110 12.20 -1.11 31.40
N ALA A 111 11.35 -0.12 31.71
CA ALA A 111 9.92 -0.29 31.77
C ALA A 111 9.31 -0.04 30.38
N MET A 112 8.80 -1.09 29.75
CA MET A 112 8.37 -1.09 28.35
C MET A 112 6.85 -0.93 28.23
N LYS A 113 6.41 -0.14 27.25
CA LYS A 113 5.03 -0.07 26.77
C LYS A 113 5.02 -0.44 25.28
N SER A 114 4.13 -1.36 24.91
CA SER A 114 3.99 -1.84 23.53
C SER A 114 2.92 -1.05 22.80
N SER A 115 3.22 -0.64 21.57
CA SER A 115 2.26 -0.01 20.66
C SER A 115 2.41 -0.62 19.27
N ILE A 116 1.31 -0.79 18.54
CA ILE A 116 1.30 -1.28 17.16
C ILE A 116 0.73 -0.17 16.28
N SER A 117 1.48 0.23 15.27
CA SER A 117 1.05 1.19 14.25
C SER A 117 0.74 0.46 12.95
N ASN A 118 -0.51 0.56 12.53
CA ASN A 118 -1.02 0.05 11.26
C ASN A 118 -1.34 1.24 10.36
N ARG A 119 -0.56 1.39 9.29
CA ARG A 119 -0.66 2.46 8.31
C ARG A 119 -1.31 1.96 7.04
N ILE A 120 -2.06 2.83 6.39
CA ILE A 120 -2.64 2.55 5.08
C ILE A 120 -1.67 2.99 3.99
N SER A 121 -1.53 2.18 2.94
CA SER A 121 -0.80 2.57 1.73
C SER A 121 -1.77 3.25 0.77
N TYR A 122 -1.57 4.54 0.50
CA TYR A 122 -2.41 5.29 -0.45
C TYR A 122 -1.62 6.33 -1.24
N GLY A 123 -1.78 6.34 -2.56
CA GLY A 123 -1.21 7.35 -3.45
C GLY A 123 0.32 7.50 -3.28
N PRO A 124 0.83 8.73 -3.00
CA PRO A 124 2.26 8.97 -2.75
C PRO A 124 2.73 8.45 -1.38
N HIS A 125 1.81 8.19 -0.44
CA HIS A 125 2.13 7.61 0.87
C HIS A 125 2.12 6.09 0.76
N ARG A 126 3.22 5.55 0.23
CA ARG A 126 3.45 4.12 0.15
C ARG A 126 4.00 3.63 1.48
N CYS A 127 3.53 2.46 1.91
CA CYS A 127 4.16 1.72 2.99
C CYS A 127 4.51 0.31 2.50
N ASN A 128 5.55 -0.30 3.05
CA ASN A 128 5.94 -1.66 2.72
C ASN A 128 6.39 -2.40 3.98
N THR A 129 5.85 -3.59 4.23
CA THR A 129 6.25 -4.45 5.37
C THR A 129 7.19 -5.58 4.99
N TYR A 130 7.24 -5.93 3.71
CA TYR A 130 7.96 -7.10 3.25
C TYR A 130 9.30 -6.68 2.66
N ALA A 131 10.35 -7.37 3.10
CA ALA A 131 11.67 -7.20 2.53
C ALA A 131 11.60 -7.61 1.04
N PRO A 132 12.11 -6.78 0.12
CA PRO A 132 12.20 -7.17 -1.29
C PRO A 132 13.12 -8.40 -1.44
N PRO A 133 12.98 -9.19 -2.51
CA PRO A 133 13.89 -10.31 -2.77
C PRO A 133 15.34 -9.81 -2.88
N GLY A 134 16.27 -10.52 -2.23
CA GLY A 134 17.69 -10.12 -2.18
C GLY A 134 17.99 -9.00 -1.17
N PHE A 135 17.17 -8.83 -0.13
CA PHE A 135 17.45 -7.88 0.95
C PHE A 135 18.66 -8.33 1.79
N PRO A 136 19.74 -7.54 1.89
CA PRO A 136 20.96 -7.95 2.60
C PRO A 136 20.85 -8.08 4.12
N TYR A 137 19.75 -7.63 4.72
CA TYR A 137 19.53 -7.73 6.16
C TYR A 137 18.59 -8.89 6.47
N ASP A 138 18.89 -9.62 7.53
CA ASP A 138 18.02 -10.70 8.01
C ASP A 138 16.71 -10.15 8.58
N GLY A 139 15.60 -10.79 8.18
CA GLY A 139 14.27 -10.56 8.75
C GLY A 139 13.37 -9.63 7.94
N LEU A 140 12.51 -8.90 8.65
CA LEU A 140 11.48 -8.03 8.09
C LEU A 140 12.06 -6.68 7.63
N TYR A 141 11.34 -6.05 6.70
CA TYR A 141 11.69 -4.73 6.22
C TYR A 141 11.65 -3.69 7.35
N THR A 142 12.67 -2.85 7.39
CA THR A 142 12.72 -1.65 8.24
C THR A 142 13.20 -0.46 7.40
N PRO A 143 12.70 0.76 7.69
CA PRO A 143 13.10 1.93 6.92
C PRO A 143 14.61 2.23 7.04
N GLU A 144 15.23 1.95 8.19
CA GLU A 144 16.67 2.13 8.39
C GLU A 144 17.50 1.17 7.53
N ALA A 145 17.07 -0.09 7.42
CA ALA A 145 17.71 -1.05 6.53
C ALA A 145 17.64 -0.59 5.06
N CYS A 146 16.47 -0.12 4.63
CA CYS A 146 16.29 0.43 3.28
C CYS A 146 17.23 1.59 3.00
N GLN A 147 17.32 2.55 3.93
CA GLN A 147 18.20 3.70 3.77
C GLN A 147 19.65 3.25 3.62
N ARG A 148 20.15 2.36 4.49
CA ARG A 148 21.53 1.85 4.39
C ARG A 148 21.81 1.15 3.06
N ILE A 149 20.85 0.37 2.54
CA ILE A 149 20.97 -0.25 1.22
C ILE A 149 20.98 0.80 0.10
N CYS A 150 20.16 1.84 0.21
CA CYS A 150 20.16 2.95 -0.74
C CYS A 150 21.53 3.65 -0.80
N PHE A 151 22.11 3.97 0.36
CA PHE A 151 23.48 4.50 0.43
C PHE A 151 24.48 3.56 -0.24
N GLN A 152 24.41 2.26 0.03
CA GLN A 152 25.29 1.28 -0.62
C GLN A 152 25.16 1.26 -2.15
N ARG A 153 23.94 1.40 -2.68
CA ARG A 153 23.72 1.45 -4.15
C ARG A 153 24.41 2.67 -4.76
N HIS A 154 24.32 3.83 -4.12
CA HIS A 154 24.99 5.02 -4.59
C HIS A 154 26.52 4.91 -4.50
N PHE A 155 27.04 4.37 -3.39
CA PHE A 155 28.49 4.14 -3.25
C PHE A 155 29.01 3.21 -4.34
N ARG A 156 28.28 2.13 -4.65
CA ARG A 156 28.64 1.21 -5.72
C ARG A 156 28.69 1.88 -7.09
N VAL A 157 27.70 2.70 -7.43
CA VAL A 157 27.63 3.35 -8.77
C VAL A 157 28.67 4.46 -8.92
N GLU A 158 28.88 5.26 -7.88
CA GLU A 158 29.68 6.48 -7.99
C GLU A 158 31.13 6.32 -7.55
N CYS A 159 31.36 5.54 -6.49
CA CYS A 159 32.70 5.29 -5.95
C CYS A 159 33.30 3.97 -6.44
N GLY A 160 32.48 3.11 -7.07
CA GLY A 160 32.89 1.79 -7.55
C GLY A 160 33.14 0.77 -6.42
N CYS A 161 32.82 1.10 -5.18
CA CYS A 161 33.04 0.25 -4.00
C CYS A 161 31.93 0.48 -2.96
N VAL A 162 31.77 -0.47 -2.04
CA VAL A 162 30.74 -0.40 -0.99
C VAL A 162 31.36 -0.05 0.37
N ASP A 163 30.60 0.62 1.23
CA ASP A 163 31.03 0.98 2.58
C ASP A 163 31.09 -0.27 3.46
N ALA A 164 32.19 -0.49 4.17
CA ALA A 164 32.34 -1.63 5.08
C ALA A 164 31.36 -1.62 6.25
N ARG A 165 30.76 -0.45 6.58
CA ARG A 165 29.85 -0.29 7.72
C ARG A 165 28.47 -0.94 7.50
N PHE A 166 28.12 -1.26 6.26
CA PHE A 166 26.85 -1.88 5.91
C PHE A 166 27.11 -3.22 5.20
N PRO A 167 26.17 -4.17 5.22
CA PRO A 167 26.32 -5.41 4.48
C PRO A 167 26.46 -5.12 2.98
N LYS A 168 27.09 -6.05 2.27
CA LYS A 168 27.17 -6.03 0.82
C LYS A 168 25.79 -6.24 0.21
N ILE A 169 25.55 -5.65 -0.96
CA ILE A 169 24.32 -5.89 -1.72
C ILE A 169 24.46 -7.20 -2.48
N ASP A 170 25.54 -7.31 -3.26
CA ASP A 170 25.92 -8.54 -3.96
C ASP A 170 27.24 -9.08 -3.41
N GLU A 171 27.41 -10.41 -3.46
CA GLU A 171 28.66 -11.06 -3.03
C GLU A 171 29.89 -10.62 -3.86
N SER A 172 29.67 -10.19 -5.10
CA SER A 172 30.71 -9.65 -5.99
C SER A 172 31.22 -8.26 -5.58
N ASP A 173 30.47 -7.54 -4.73
CA ASP A 173 30.84 -6.20 -4.31
C ASP A 173 32.06 -6.25 -3.39
N PHE A 174 32.97 -5.29 -3.51
CA PHE A 174 34.16 -5.15 -2.67
C PHE A 174 34.08 -3.91 -1.80
N PHE A 175 34.56 -4.05 -0.57
CA PHE A 175 34.62 -2.92 0.36
C PHE A 175 35.65 -1.90 -0.09
N CYS A 176 35.33 -0.61 0.08
CA CYS A 176 36.28 0.46 -0.16
C CYS A 176 37.51 0.31 0.74
N SER A 177 38.69 0.50 0.16
CA SER A 177 39.94 0.45 0.92
C SER A 177 40.06 1.67 1.82
N LEU A 178 40.40 1.45 3.09
CA LEU A 178 40.65 2.53 4.03
C LEU A 178 41.87 3.36 3.62
N ASP A 179 42.86 2.78 2.95
CA ASP A 179 44.10 3.47 2.56
C ASP A 179 43.90 4.41 1.37
N ASN A 180 42.87 4.18 0.57
CA ASN A 180 42.60 4.97 -0.62
C ASN A 180 41.84 6.27 -0.27
N ILE A 181 42.56 7.39 -0.32
CA ILE A 181 42.02 8.72 -0.03
C ILE A 181 40.86 9.09 -0.97
N TYR A 182 40.93 8.72 -2.25
CA TYR A 182 39.89 9.05 -3.23
C TYR A 182 38.58 8.31 -2.94
N GLN A 183 38.65 7.02 -2.61
CA GLN A 183 37.46 6.24 -2.23
C GLN A 183 36.84 6.78 -0.95
N ARG A 184 37.68 7.12 0.04
CA ARG A 184 37.21 7.71 1.31
C ARG A 184 36.51 9.05 1.10
N ALA A 185 37.13 9.94 0.32
CA ALA A 185 36.54 11.24 -0.03
C ALA A 185 35.25 11.09 -0.82
N CYS A 186 35.18 10.11 -1.74
CA CYS A 186 33.97 9.81 -2.49
C CYS A 186 32.83 9.36 -1.58
N LEU A 187 33.06 8.38 -0.69
CA LEU A 187 32.05 7.92 0.28
C LEU A 187 31.51 9.09 1.12
N THR A 188 32.39 9.95 1.64
CA THR A 188 31.97 11.12 2.42
C THR A 188 31.14 12.09 1.58
N ASN A 189 31.60 12.45 0.37
CA ASN A 189 30.90 13.40 -0.49
C ASN A 189 29.52 12.88 -0.92
N VAL A 190 29.44 11.62 -1.35
CA VAL A 190 28.19 10.96 -1.73
C VAL A 190 27.23 10.89 -0.54
N SER A 191 27.73 10.56 0.66
CA SER A 191 26.91 10.51 1.87
C SER A 191 26.29 11.88 2.22
N VAL A 192 27.06 12.96 2.11
CA VAL A 192 26.58 14.33 2.35
C VAL A 192 25.55 14.72 1.30
N ARG A 193 25.82 14.45 0.02
CA ARG A 193 24.91 14.81 -1.08
C ARG A 193 23.56 14.10 -0.96
N ILE A 194 23.54 12.81 -0.67
CA ILE A 194 22.31 12.03 -0.47
C ILE A 194 21.54 12.52 0.76
N THR A 195 22.24 12.91 1.82
CA THR A 195 21.60 13.43 3.03
C THR A 195 20.93 14.78 2.77
N LEU A 196 21.47 15.60 1.87
CA LEU A 196 20.89 16.89 1.46
C LEU A 196 19.75 16.73 0.45
N ASP A 197 19.82 15.73 -0.42
CA ASP A 197 18.77 15.42 -1.40
C ASP A 197 17.72 14.47 -0.79
N SER A 198 16.65 15.07 -0.27
CA SER A 198 15.54 14.33 0.35
C SER A 198 14.81 13.36 -0.60
N GLY A 199 15.03 13.46 -1.92
CA GLY A 199 14.45 12.59 -2.93
C GLY A 199 15.35 11.44 -3.40
N ALA A 200 16.61 11.37 -2.97
CA ALA A 200 17.57 10.38 -3.49
C ALA A 200 17.20 8.93 -3.13
N CYS A 201 16.57 8.71 -1.97
CA CYS A 201 16.21 7.38 -1.48
C CYS A 201 14.70 7.23 -1.25
N ASP A 202 14.03 6.44 -2.09
CA ASP A 202 12.63 6.05 -1.88
C ASP A 202 12.54 4.88 -0.89
N CYS A 203 12.52 5.22 0.40
CA CYS A 203 12.38 4.27 1.50
C CYS A 203 11.05 4.49 2.24
N PRO A 204 9.97 3.82 1.81
CA PRO A 204 8.68 3.94 2.48
C PRO A 204 8.74 3.42 3.91
N ARG A 205 7.84 3.90 4.78
CA ARG A 205 7.71 3.37 6.15
C ARG A 205 7.10 1.98 6.14
N ALA A 206 7.27 1.23 7.23
CA ALA A 206 6.57 -0.03 7.41
C ALA A 206 5.06 0.19 7.62
N CYS A 207 4.22 -0.59 6.92
CA CYS A 207 2.77 -0.54 7.12
C CYS A 207 2.38 -1.04 8.52
N THR A 208 3.03 -2.10 9.00
CA THR A 208 2.84 -2.63 10.34
C THR A 208 4.14 -2.49 11.12
N GLU A 209 4.11 -1.66 12.16
CA GLU A 209 5.27 -1.36 12.97
C GLU A 209 4.95 -1.58 14.45
N SER A 210 5.78 -2.36 15.13
CA SER A 210 5.69 -2.56 16.58
C SER A 210 6.68 -1.62 17.25
N ILE A 211 6.17 -0.68 18.03
CA ILE A 211 6.93 0.35 18.71
C ILE A 211 6.97 0.00 20.19
N PHE A 212 8.17 -0.01 20.76
CA PHE A 212 8.39 -0.23 22.19
C PHE A 212 8.91 1.05 22.82
N ALA A 213 8.03 1.78 23.50
CA ALA A 213 8.44 2.93 24.29
C ALA A 213 9.01 2.43 25.62
N SER A 214 10.22 2.86 26.00
CA SER A 214 10.86 2.44 27.24
C SER A 214 11.16 3.63 28.15
N THR A 215 10.71 3.55 29.40
CA THR A 215 11.16 4.43 30.47
C THR A 215 12.33 3.77 31.19
N ILE A 216 13.45 4.50 31.29
CA ILE A 216 14.71 3.97 31.81
C ILE A 216 14.96 4.54 33.20
N SER A 217 15.27 3.67 34.16
CA SER A 217 15.76 4.05 35.48
C SER A 217 17.07 3.34 35.82
N LYS A 218 17.92 3.98 36.61
CA LYS A 218 19.25 3.48 36.98
C LYS A 218 19.43 3.56 38.48
N ALA A 219 20.00 2.51 39.07
CA ALA A 219 20.35 2.46 40.49
C ALA A 219 21.72 1.79 40.66
N PRO A 220 22.56 2.22 41.61
CA PRO A 220 23.85 1.59 41.85
C PRO A 220 23.68 0.15 42.35
N LEU A 221 24.57 -0.75 41.91
CA LEU A 221 24.63 -2.12 42.41
C LEU A 221 25.22 -2.14 43.83
N THR A 222 24.63 -2.96 44.70
CA THR A 222 25.11 -3.18 46.06
C THR A 222 25.79 -4.54 46.18
N ASN A 223 26.58 -4.72 47.24
CA ASN A 223 27.35 -5.95 47.46
C ASN A 223 26.47 -7.20 47.68
N SER A 224 25.18 -7.03 47.98
CA SER A 224 24.19 -8.11 48.13
C SER A 224 23.87 -8.84 46.83
N PHE A 225 24.43 -8.40 45.70
CA PHE A 225 24.25 -9.02 44.39
C PHE A 225 25.02 -10.36 44.21
N SER A 226 25.92 -10.71 45.15
CA SER A 226 26.71 -11.95 45.15
C SER A 226 25.91 -13.27 45.13
N VAL A 227 24.57 -13.20 45.16
CA VAL A 227 23.67 -14.35 44.94
C VAL A 227 23.75 -14.88 43.50
N PHE A 228 24.10 -14.03 42.54
CA PHE A 228 24.19 -14.39 41.12
C PHE A 228 25.59 -14.81 40.64
N ASP A 229 26.66 -14.47 41.37
CA ASP A 229 28.02 -14.88 41.04
C ASP A 229 28.69 -15.55 42.24
N ARG A 230 29.00 -16.84 42.08
CA ARG A 230 29.59 -17.69 43.11
C ARG A 230 31.11 -17.50 43.23
N SER A 231 31.71 -16.71 42.33
CA SER A 231 33.12 -16.37 42.37
C SER A 231 33.34 -15.14 43.26
N ASN A 232 33.81 -15.39 44.48
CA ASN A 232 33.93 -14.42 45.57
C ASN A 232 35.08 -13.40 45.36
N ARG A 233 35.29 -12.89 44.14
CA ARG A 233 36.50 -12.14 43.75
C ARG A 233 36.29 -10.90 42.88
N THR A 234 35.08 -10.47 42.57
CA THR A 234 34.91 -9.44 41.53
C THR A 234 34.42 -8.12 42.09
N ASN A 235 35.09 -7.04 41.68
CA ASN A 235 34.64 -5.68 41.93
C ASN A 235 33.25 -5.51 41.30
N HIS A 236 32.26 -5.07 42.07
CA HIS A 236 30.91 -4.77 41.56
C HIS A 236 30.90 -3.79 40.37
N LYS A 237 32.02 -3.09 40.18
CA LYS A 237 32.27 -2.16 39.07
C LYS A 237 32.37 -2.83 37.70
N ASP A 238 32.52 -4.15 37.59
CA ASP A 238 32.66 -4.84 36.29
C ASP A 238 31.35 -5.51 35.82
N TYR A 239 30.24 -5.33 36.56
CA TYR A 239 28.96 -5.91 36.21
C TYR A 239 27.94 -4.87 35.79
N VAL A 240 27.09 -5.23 34.85
CA VAL A 240 25.87 -4.50 34.50
C VAL A 240 24.69 -5.41 34.79
N MET A 241 23.73 -4.93 35.58
CA MET A 241 22.47 -5.63 35.74
C MET A 241 21.41 -4.96 34.87
N LEU A 242 20.72 -5.75 34.06
CA LEU A 242 19.65 -5.28 33.19
C LEU A 242 18.34 -5.91 33.62
N SER A 243 17.27 -5.12 33.64
CA SER A 243 15.92 -5.57 33.97
C SER A 243 14.93 -5.00 32.96
N PHE A 244 14.28 -5.85 32.19
CA PHE A 244 13.28 -5.49 31.20
C PHE A 244 11.92 -6.01 31.62
N TYR A 245 10.92 -5.17 31.72
CA TYR A 245 9.56 -5.62 32.02
C TYR A 245 8.53 -4.72 31.35
N TYR A 246 7.32 -5.23 31.16
CA TYR A 246 6.20 -4.42 30.68
C TYR A 246 5.56 -3.66 31.85
N SER A 247 5.46 -2.33 31.71
CA SER A 247 4.77 -1.49 32.69
C SER A 247 3.27 -1.79 32.73
N THR A 248 2.71 -2.09 31.56
CA THR A 248 1.30 -2.40 31.33
C THR A 248 1.19 -3.52 30.30
N LEU A 249 0.25 -4.46 30.47
CA LEU A 249 -0.06 -5.48 29.45
C LEU A 249 -0.95 -4.95 28.33
N SER A 250 -1.52 -3.75 28.48
CA SER A 250 -2.28 -3.10 27.41
C SER A 250 -1.35 -2.72 26.26
N VAL A 251 -1.74 -3.09 25.04
CA VAL A 251 -1.07 -2.71 23.81
C VAL A 251 -1.85 -1.56 23.17
N ASP A 252 -1.20 -0.42 22.94
CA ASP A 252 -1.84 0.67 22.21
C ASP A 252 -1.88 0.33 20.71
N SER A 253 -3.02 0.49 20.05
CA SER A 253 -3.16 0.26 18.61
C SER A 253 -3.45 1.58 17.90
N LEU A 254 -2.50 2.05 17.09
CA LEU A 254 -2.66 3.20 16.21
C LEU A 254 -3.04 2.71 14.82
N GLN A 255 -4.30 2.90 14.41
CA GLN A 255 -4.78 2.49 13.09
C GLN A 255 -5.16 3.72 12.28
N GLU A 256 -4.61 3.80 11.08
CA GLU A 256 -5.00 4.81 10.10
C GLU A 256 -6.21 4.30 9.29
N PHE A 257 -7.20 5.16 9.13
CA PHE A 257 -8.37 4.88 8.30
C PHE A 257 -8.51 6.01 7.27
N PRO A 258 -9.02 5.71 6.06
CA PRO A 258 -9.31 6.76 5.09
C PRO A 258 -10.35 7.72 5.68
N SER A 259 -10.04 9.01 5.69
CA SER A 259 -10.98 10.05 6.14
C SER A 259 -12.24 10.11 5.26
N TYR A 260 -12.10 9.69 4.01
CA TYR A 260 -13.17 9.71 3.04
C TYR A 260 -13.20 8.38 2.26
N THR A 261 -14.29 7.64 2.42
CA THR A 261 -14.53 6.39 1.70
C THR A 261 -15.27 6.65 0.40
N PHE A 262 -15.24 5.69 -0.53
CA PHE A 262 -15.99 5.78 -1.78
C PHE A 262 -17.50 5.96 -1.56
N SER A 263 -18.06 5.37 -0.49
CA SER A 263 -19.46 5.58 -0.11
C SER A 263 -19.74 7.04 0.24
N ASN A 264 -18.81 7.72 0.92
CA ASN A 264 -18.96 9.13 1.26
C ASN A 264 -18.94 9.99 -0.01
N VAL A 265 -18.08 9.67 -0.98
CA VAL A 265 -18.04 10.35 -2.30
C VAL A 265 -19.41 10.31 -2.96
N ILE A 266 -20.01 9.12 -3.04
CA ILE A 266 -21.34 8.94 -3.66
C ILE A 266 -22.42 9.65 -2.85
N SER A 267 -22.34 9.57 -1.53
CA SER A 267 -23.29 10.22 -0.62
C SER A 267 -23.29 11.73 -0.81
N ASP A 268 -22.12 12.36 -0.84
CA ASP A 268 -22.03 13.82 -0.97
C ASP A 268 -22.33 14.28 -2.40
N LEU A 269 -21.94 13.50 -3.43
CA LEU A 269 -22.34 13.79 -4.80
C LEU A 269 -23.88 13.70 -4.94
N GLY A 270 -24.50 12.65 -4.40
CA GLY A 270 -25.94 12.48 -4.40
C GLY A 270 -26.66 13.55 -3.59
N GLY A 271 -26.11 13.93 -2.43
CA GLY A 271 -26.67 14.98 -1.57
C GLY A 271 -26.60 16.36 -2.22
N THR A 272 -25.45 16.72 -2.81
CA THR A 272 -25.28 18.01 -3.49
C THR A 272 -26.11 18.11 -4.77
N THR A 273 -26.12 17.08 -5.61
CA THR A 273 -26.96 17.05 -6.82
C THR A 273 -28.45 17.02 -6.47
N GLY A 274 -28.83 16.26 -5.45
CA GLY A 274 -30.19 16.23 -4.92
C GLY A 274 -30.63 17.57 -4.32
N PHE A 275 -29.73 18.31 -3.67
CA PHE A 275 -30.07 19.63 -3.11
C PHE A 275 -30.18 20.71 -4.20
N TRP A 276 -29.16 20.85 -5.05
CA TRP A 276 -29.09 21.96 -6.02
C TRP A 276 -29.98 21.77 -7.25
N LEU A 277 -30.05 20.55 -7.76
CA LEU A 277 -30.84 20.25 -8.97
C LEU A 277 -32.19 19.62 -8.63
N SER A 278 -32.45 19.29 -7.35
CA SER A 278 -33.60 18.47 -6.95
C SER A 278 -33.71 17.18 -7.78
N MET A 279 -32.55 16.62 -8.18
CA MET A 279 -32.48 15.47 -9.06
C MET A 279 -32.19 14.21 -8.24
N SER A 280 -33.06 13.21 -8.37
CA SER A 280 -32.82 11.88 -7.81
C SER A 280 -32.07 10.98 -8.81
N LEU A 281 -31.62 9.80 -8.37
CA LEU A 281 -31.05 8.77 -9.26
C LEU A 281 -31.97 8.43 -10.44
N ILE A 282 -33.28 8.46 -10.21
CA ILE A 282 -34.29 8.20 -11.24
C ILE A 282 -34.31 9.35 -12.25
N GLY A 283 -34.28 10.60 -11.77
CA GLY A 283 -34.18 11.77 -12.65
C GLY A 283 -32.89 11.75 -13.49
N PHE A 284 -31.76 11.36 -12.89
CA PHE A 284 -30.49 11.23 -13.61
C PHE A 284 -30.57 10.18 -14.73
N TYR A 285 -31.20 9.04 -14.45
CA TYR A 285 -31.46 8.01 -15.47
C TYR A 285 -32.36 8.52 -16.60
N GLU A 286 -33.42 9.28 -16.28
CA GLU A 286 -34.31 9.87 -17.27
C GLU A 286 -33.60 10.89 -18.17
N LEU A 287 -32.73 11.73 -17.60
CA LEU A 287 -31.89 12.67 -18.36
C LEU A 287 -30.99 11.95 -19.37
N ILE A 288 -30.36 10.85 -18.95
CA ILE A 288 -29.53 10.03 -19.84
C ILE A 288 -30.37 9.48 -20.99
N LEU A 289 -31.55 8.92 -20.71
CA LEU A 289 -32.46 8.42 -21.74
C LEU A 289 -32.92 9.51 -22.69
N PHE A 290 -33.20 10.71 -22.17
CA PHE A 290 -33.56 11.87 -22.98
C PHE A 290 -32.42 12.28 -23.92
N LEU A 291 -31.19 12.37 -23.42
CA LEU A 291 -30.00 12.68 -24.23
C LEU A 291 -29.74 11.63 -25.31
N PHE A 292 -29.94 10.34 -25.02
CA PHE A 292 -29.84 9.26 -26.01
C PHE A 292 -30.92 9.37 -27.09
N LYS A 293 -32.18 9.64 -26.72
CA LYS A 293 -33.25 9.84 -27.69
C LYS A 293 -33.03 11.09 -28.54
N LEU A 294 -32.57 12.19 -27.92
CA LEU A 294 -32.26 13.44 -28.60
C LEU A 294 -31.12 13.26 -29.59
N SER A 295 -30.02 12.64 -29.19
CA SER A 295 -28.89 12.37 -30.10
C SER A 295 -29.29 11.48 -31.27
N ALA A 296 -30.10 10.43 -31.04
CA ALA A 296 -30.63 9.60 -32.13
C ALA A 296 -31.54 10.39 -33.08
N ALA A 297 -32.41 11.25 -32.56
CA ALA A 297 -33.28 12.11 -33.36
C ALA A 297 -32.49 13.14 -34.18
N VAL A 298 -31.46 13.75 -33.58
CA VAL A 298 -30.54 14.66 -34.27
C VAL A 298 -29.77 13.90 -35.36
N LEU A 299 -29.31 12.68 -35.11
CA LEU A 299 -28.63 11.86 -36.11
C LEU A 299 -29.56 11.55 -37.30
N GLN A 300 -30.83 11.22 -37.02
CA GLN A 300 -31.84 10.99 -38.06
C GLN A 300 -32.15 12.26 -38.84
N TYR A 301 -32.25 13.41 -38.17
CA TYR A 301 -32.48 14.71 -38.80
C TYR A 301 -31.31 15.11 -39.69
N VAL A 302 -30.06 15.00 -39.21
CA VAL A 302 -28.86 15.30 -39.99
C VAL A 302 -28.74 14.35 -41.18
N ARG A 303 -29.00 13.06 -41.00
CA ARG A 303 -29.00 12.08 -42.11
C ARG A 303 -30.07 12.43 -43.16
N SER A 304 -31.27 12.83 -42.73
CA SER A 304 -32.34 13.29 -43.61
C SER A 304 -31.97 14.58 -44.36
N TYR A 305 -31.34 15.54 -43.67
CA TYR A 305 -30.86 16.79 -44.26
C TYR A 305 -29.77 16.56 -45.31
N TYR A 306 -28.81 15.67 -45.04
CA TYR A 306 -27.77 15.30 -46.00
C TYR A 306 -28.36 14.59 -47.24
N VAL A 307 -29.30 13.66 -47.05
CA VAL A 307 -29.97 12.97 -48.18
C VAL A 307 -30.78 13.95 -49.03
N ASN A 308 -31.49 14.90 -48.41
CA ASN A 308 -32.25 15.92 -49.15
C ASN A 308 -31.33 16.90 -49.91
N ARG A 309 -30.14 17.21 -49.40
CA ARG A 309 -29.15 18.05 -50.09
C ARG A 309 -28.50 17.35 -51.29
N GLU A 310 -28.31 16.04 -51.22
CA GLU A 310 -27.88 15.22 -52.37
C GLU A 310 -29.01 15.16 -53.43
N MET A 311 -30.26 14.97 -53.01
CA MET A 311 -31.42 14.98 -53.91
C MET A 311 -31.65 16.33 -54.60
N SER A 312 -31.41 17.47 -53.94
CA SER A 312 -31.55 18.79 -54.58
C SER A 312 -30.51 19.01 -55.67
N LYS A 313 -29.28 18.52 -55.50
CA LYS A 313 -28.25 18.58 -56.56
C LYS A 313 -28.59 17.70 -57.77
N ILE A 314 -29.29 16.58 -57.56
CA ILE A 314 -29.75 15.71 -58.66
C ILE A 314 -30.92 16.38 -59.42
N ILE A 315 -31.77 17.14 -58.74
CA ILE A 315 -32.89 17.86 -59.37
C ILE A 315 -32.40 19.08 -60.17
N ASP A 316 -31.36 19.80 -59.71
CA ASP A 316 -30.79 20.93 -60.45
C ASP A 316 -29.94 20.51 -61.67
N LEU A 317 -29.59 19.22 -61.82
CA LEU A 317 -28.85 18.69 -62.97
C LEU A 317 -29.75 18.21 -64.13
N ASN A 318 -31.08 18.24 -63.99
CA ASN A 318 -32.00 17.83 -65.06
C ASN A 318 -33.07 18.89 -65.38
N PRO A 319 -32.71 20.02 -66.01
CA PRO A 319 -33.68 20.89 -66.66
C PRO A 319 -33.85 20.57 -68.16
N SER A 320 -33.56 19.35 -68.63
CA SER A 320 -33.54 19.06 -70.08
C SER A 320 -34.36 17.88 -70.60
N ASP A 321 -35.16 17.17 -69.79
CA ASP A 321 -35.96 16.03 -70.31
C ASP A 321 -37.47 16.09 -70.02
N THR A 322 -37.99 17.08 -69.30
CA THR A 322 -39.43 17.15 -68.96
C THR A 322 -40.28 18.08 -69.84
N ILE A 323 -39.72 18.66 -70.92
CA ILE A 323 -40.49 19.49 -71.87
C ILE A 323 -40.92 18.69 -73.13
N ARG A 324 -40.43 17.46 -73.32
CA ARG A 324 -40.68 16.72 -74.57
C ARG A 324 -41.78 15.65 -74.52
N GLU A 325 -42.34 15.36 -73.34
CA GLU A 325 -43.54 14.50 -73.20
C GLU A 325 -44.85 15.26 -72.93
N ILE A 326 -44.79 16.58 -72.70
CA ILE A 326 -46.01 17.39 -72.43
C ILE A 326 -46.76 17.76 -73.73
N ASN A 327 -46.12 17.70 -74.90
CA ASN A 327 -46.74 18.11 -76.18
C ASN A 327 -47.48 17.00 -76.95
N ASN A 328 -47.66 15.79 -76.40
CA ASN A 328 -48.37 14.70 -77.09
C ASN A 328 -49.64 14.18 -76.41
N THR A 329 -50.13 14.84 -75.35
CA THR A 329 -51.43 14.52 -74.75
C THR A 329 -52.31 15.77 -74.61
N GLU A 330 -52.24 16.68 -75.59
CA GLU A 330 -53.24 17.74 -75.74
C GLU A 330 -54.26 17.33 -76.81
N LYS A 331 -54.93 16.20 -76.57
CA LYS A 331 -56.21 15.88 -77.20
C LYS A 331 -56.92 14.86 -76.35
N THR A 332 -58.11 15.25 -75.91
CA THR A 332 -59.15 14.49 -75.22
C THR A 332 -59.18 14.61 -73.69
N ILE A 333 -60.30 15.21 -73.24
CA ILE A 333 -61.03 14.96 -71.99
C ILE A 333 -60.70 15.90 -70.81
N ASN A 334 -61.60 16.87 -70.61
CA ASN A 334 -61.93 17.46 -69.30
C ASN A 334 -62.42 16.35 -68.35
N PRO A 335 -61.93 16.29 -67.11
CA PRO A 335 -62.88 16.10 -66.01
C PRO A 335 -62.57 16.94 -64.76
N THR A 336 -63.61 17.01 -63.94
CA THR A 336 -63.87 17.93 -62.85
C THR A 336 -63.14 17.60 -61.54
N ARG A 337 -63.08 18.61 -60.66
CA ARG A 337 -62.43 18.74 -59.34
C ARG A 337 -62.69 17.64 -58.28
N ARG A 338 -63.37 16.52 -58.61
CA ARG A 338 -63.67 15.41 -57.67
C ARG A 338 -62.65 14.26 -57.68
N ASP A 339 -61.73 14.18 -58.66
CA ASP A 339 -60.80 13.04 -58.79
C ASP A 339 -59.53 13.16 -57.92
N TRP A 340 -59.18 14.37 -57.47
CA TRP A 340 -58.00 14.62 -56.63
C TRP A 340 -58.16 14.11 -55.19
N ASP A 341 -59.36 14.21 -54.61
CA ASP A 341 -59.62 13.75 -53.24
C ASP A 341 -59.60 12.21 -53.12
N TYR A 342 -59.97 11.49 -54.19
CA TYR A 342 -59.95 10.03 -54.19
C TYR A 342 -58.52 9.46 -54.23
N ARG A 343 -57.60 10.10 -54.97
CA ARG A 343 -56.18 9.69 -55.06
C ARG A 343 -55.40 10.00 -53.79
N LEU A 344 -55.67 11.14 -53.14
CA LEU A 344 -55.07 11.49 -51.85
C LEU A 344 -55.55 10.58 -50.70
N GLY A 345 -56.82 10.16 -50.72
CA GLY A 345 -57.36 9.18 -49.76
C GLY A 345 -56.72 7.78 -49.90
N ARG A 346 -56.42 7.35 -51.13
CA ARG A 346 -55.78 6.04 -51.39
C ARG A 346 -54.32 6.00 -50.89
N TYR A 347 -53.57 7.08 -51.08
CA TYR A 347 -52.19 7.19 -50.56
C TYR A 347 -52.13 7.23 -49.02
N ARG A 348 -53.11 7.87 -48.37
CA ARG A 348 -53.19 7.91 -46.90
C ARG A 348 -53.56 6.54 -46.30
N SER A 349 -54.45 5.80 -46.96
CA SER A 349 -54.84 4.42 -46.60
C SER A 349 -53.70 3.39 -46.78
N GLU A 350 -52.92 3.51 -47.86
CA GLU A 350 -51.75 2.65 -48.12
C GLU A 350 -50.62 2.89 -47.10
N MET A 351 -50.40 4.15 -46.68
CA MET A 351 -49.42 4.48 -45.63
C MET A 351 -49.81 3.94 -44.25
N GLU A 352 -51.09 4.03 -43.88
CA GLU A 352 -51.58 3.48 -42.60
C GLU A 352 -51.49 1.96 -42.56
N LYS A 353 -51.81 1.26 -43.67
CA LYS A 353 -51.62 -0.19 -43.78
C LYS A 353 -50.15 -0.60 -43.65
N GLY A 354 -49.22 0.11 -44.30
CA GLY A 354 -47.78 -0.15 -44.17
C GLY A 354 -47.22 0.13 -42.77
N LEU A 355 -47.78 1.08 -42.03
CA LEU A 355 -47.43 1.37 -40.63
C LEU A 355 -47.96 0.31 -39.65
N VAL A 356 -49.16 -0.23 -39.89
CA VAL A 356 -49.75 -1.31 -39.09
C VAL A 356 -48.98 -2.63 -39.31
N GLU A 357 -48.61 -2.95 -40.54
CA GLU A 357 -47.83 -4.15 -40.87
C GLU A 357 -46.40 -4.10 -40.28
N LYS A 358 -45.78 -2.91 -40.27
CA LYS A 358 -44.49 -2.69 -39.60
C LYS A 358 -44.58 -2.81 -38.07
N ARG A 359 -45.65 -2.29 -37.44
CA ARG A 359 -45.86 -2.46 -35.98
C ARG A 359 -46.08 -3.92 -35.60
N GLN A 360 -46.84 -4.69 -36.38
CA GLN A 360 -47.03 -6.12 -36.14
C GLN A 360 -45.72 -6.91 -36.28
N LYS A 361 -44.91 -6.66 -37.33
CA LYS A 361 -43.59 -7.31 -37.49
C LYS A 361 -42.61 -6.95 -36.36
N HIS A 362 -42.66 -5.72 -35.85
CA HIS A 362 -41.81 -5.31 -34.74
C HIS A 362 -42.21 -5.95 -33.41
N PHE A 363 -43.51 -6.13 -33.15
CA PHE A 363 -44.03 -6.81 -31.96
C PHE A 363 -43.73 -8.32 -31.97
N VAL A 364 -43.83 -8.98 -33.12
CA VAL A 364 -43.49 -10.40 -33.28
C VAL A 364 -41.98 -10.64 -33.09
N ASN A 365 -41.13 -9.72 -33.57
CA ASN A 365 -39.69 -9.80 -33.32
C ASN A 365 -39.33 -9.52 -31.85
N LEU A 366 -40.05 -8.63 -31.16
CA LEU A 366 -39.85 -8.38 -29.72
C LEU A 366 -40.25 -9.60 -28.87
N ALA A 367 -41.34 -10.28 -29.22
CA ALA A 367 -41.80 -11.49 -28.52
C ALA A 367 -40.84 -12.68 -28.70
N ARG A 368 -40.18 -12.77 -29.87
CA ARG A 368 -39.17 -13.80 -30.17
C ARG A 368 -37.85 -13.58 -29.41
N ILE A 369 -37.48 -12.32 -29.16
CA ILE A 369 -36.30 -11.94 -28.34
C ILE A 369 -36.55 -12.22 -26.84
N LEU A 370 -37.82 -12.14 -26.39
CA LEU A 370 -38.21 -12.37 -25.00
C LEU A 370 -38.61 -13.83 -24.69
N GLY A 371 -38.47 -14.77 -25.64
CA GLY A 371 -38.69 -16.20 -25.41
C GLY A 371 -40.14 -16.61 -25.16
N ILE A 372 -41.12 -15.78 -25.55
CA ILE A 372 -42.56 -16.05 -25.33
C ILE A 372 -43.13 -16.78 -26.55
N SER A 373 -43.79 -17.92 -26.35
CA SER A 373 -44.35 -18.73 -27.44
C SER A 373 -45.47 -17.98 -28.20
N PRO A 374 -45.53 -18.06 -29.54
CA PRO A 374 -46.50 -17.31 -30.36
C PRO A 374 -47.97 -17.60 -30.06
N SER A 375 -48.27 -18.77 -29.49
CA SER A 375 -49.62 -19.22 -29.17
C SER A 375 -50.26 -18.49 -27.98
N ARG A 376 -49.47 -17.83 -27.10
CA ARG A 376 -50.01 -17.03 -25.98
C ARG A 376 -50.34 -15.59 -26.34
N VAL A 377 -49.79 -15.06 -27.43
CA VAL A 377 -49.98 -13.65 -27.83
C VAL A 377 -51.33 -13.44 -28.53
N HIS A 378 -51.85 -14.45 -29.23
CA HIS A 378 -53.17 -14.36 -29.86
C HIS A 378 -54.35 -14.39 -28.86
N GLN A 379 -54.20 -15.04 -27.69
CA GLN A 379 -55.24 -15.10 -26.66
C GLN A 379 -55.40 -13.78 -25.87
N LEU A 380 -54.33 -12.99 -25.72
CA LEU A 380 -54.37 -11.72 -24.99
C LEU A 380 -54.98 -10.56 -25.80
N HIS A 381 -54.96 -10.65 -27.13
CA HIS A 381 -55.46 -9.59 -27.99
C HIS A 381 -56.96 -9.71 -28.33
N SER A 382 -57.57 -10.90 -28.18
CA SER A 382 -59.02 -11.07 -28.42
C SER A 382 -59.89 -10.70 -27.21
N ASN A 383 -59.34 -10.69 -26.00
CA ASN A 383 -60.10 -10.41 -24.76
C ASN A 383 -60.14 -8.92 -24.36
N LYS A 384 -59.53 -8.02 -25.12
CA LYS A 384 -59.54 -6.56 -24.85
C LYS A 384 -60.24 -5.71 -25.91
N LEU A 385 -60.99 -6.35 -26.81
CA LEU A 385 -61.82 -5.68 -27.82
C LEU A 385 -63.33 -5.85 -27.56
N PHE A 386 -63.72 -6.36 -26.38
CA PHE A 386 -65.11 -6.50 -25.93
C PHE A 386 -65.37 -6.01 -24.49
N GLN A 387 -64.56 -5.06 -24.02
CA GLN A 387 -64.88 -4.10 -22.95
C GLN A 387 -64.38 -2.74 -23.44
#